data_AF-A0A6A5EHG7-F1
#
_entry.id   AF-A0A6A5EHG7-F1
#
_cell.length_a   1.000
_cell.length_b   1.000
_cell.length_c   1.000
_cell.angle_alpha   90.00
_cell.angle_beta   90.00
_cell.angle_gamma   90.00
#
_symmetry.space_group_name_H-M   'P 1'
#
loop_
_entity.id
_entity.type
_entity.pdbx_description
1 polymer ?
#
loop_
_entity_poly.entity_id
_entity_poly.type
_entity_poly.pdbx_seq_one_letter_code
_entity_poly.pdbx_strand_id
1 'polypeptide(L)'
;MKQTNFFPLFSFQVACFNPEASSWSLLTPLPAGHGEPGIAVLDSRIYVLGGRSHDKGNRMKYVHVLNTDADEWEDETEFKERVSGLAACVALMPPAVIAQARSWEQRTKASWEDVDLDNSGDSSED
;
A
#
# COMPACT_ATOMS: atom_id res chain seq x y z
N MET A 1 -9.82 -37.15 0.69
CA MET A 1 -8.56 -36.87 -0.04
C MET A 1 -8.17 -35.44 0.32
N LYS A 2 -7.10 -35.25 1.09
CA LYS A 2 -6.64 -33.90 1.44
C LYS A 2 -5.85 -33.37 0.25
N GLN A 3 -6.35 -32.30 -0.35
CA GLN A 3 -5.76 -31.64 -1.50
C GLN A 3 -4.40 -31.09 -1.07
N THR A 4 -3.32 -31.77 -1.48
CA THR A 4 -1.96 -31.31 -1.28
C THR A 4 -1.71 -30.19 -2.27
N ASN A 5 -1.89 -28.95 -1.84
CA ASN A 5 -1.50 -27.78 -2.62
C ASN A 5 0.03 -27.82 -2.81
N PHE A 6 0.45 -28.03 -4.05
CA PHE A 6 1.84 -28.01 -4.47
C PHE A 6 2.30 -26.55 -4.48
N PHE A 7 3.01 -26.12 -3.44
CA PHE A 7 3.61 -24.79 -3.39
C PHE A 7 5.01 -24.86 -4.03
N PRO A 8 5.27 -24.10 -5.11
CA PRO A 8 6.59 -24.09 -5.75
C PRO A 8 7.69 -23.62 -4.80
N LEU A 9 8.93 -24.04 -5.06
CA LEU A 9 10.12 -23.81 -4.21
C LEU A 9 10.47 -22.34 -3.91
N PHE A 10 9.81 -21.38 -4.56
CA PHE A 10 9.98 -19.94 -4.35
C PHE A 10 8.65 -19.25 -3.98
N SER A 11 7.85 -19.90 -3.15
CA SER A 11 6.58 -19.36 -2.69
C SER A 11 6.80 -18.44 -1.48
N PHE A 12 6.37 -17.18 -1.54
CA PHE A 12 6.32 -16.28 -0.39
C PHE A 12 5.16 -16.68 0.52
N GLN A 13 5.42 -17.66 1.39
CA GLN A 13 4.39 -18.32 2.19
C GLN A 13 3.71 -17.33 3.16
N VAL A 14 2.39 -17.49 3.27
CA VAL A 14 1.55 -16.78 4.23
C VAL A 14 0.95 -17.82 5.17
N ALA A 15 1.18 -17.67 6.46
CA ALA A 15 0.72 -18.60 7.48
C ALA A 15 -0.34 -17.94 8.36
N CYS A 16 -1.44 -18.66 8.61
CA CYS A 16 -2.51 -18.24 9.50
C CYS A 16 -2.51 -19.11 10.74
N PHE A 17 -2.58 -18.49 11.92
CA PHE A 17 -2.68 -19.21 13.18
C PHE A 17 -4.13 -19.26 13.66
N ASN A 18 -4.63 -20.47 13.88
CA ASN A 18 -5.91 -20.68 14.56
C ASN A 18 -5.66 -20.95 16.05
N PRO A 19 -6.06 -20.05 16.97
CA PRO A 19 -5.85 -20.23 18.41
C PRO A 19 -6.70 -21.37 19.01
N GLU A 20 -7.92 -21.59 18.52
CA GLU A 20 -8.81 -22.64 19.03
C GLU A 20 -8.25 -24.04 18.72
N ALA A 21 -7.72 -24.21 17.50
CA ALA A 21 -7.09 -25.46 17.07
C ALA A 21 -5.60 -25.54 17.46
N SER A 22 -5.01 -24.46 17.99
CA SER A 22 -3.58 -24.33 18.29
C SER A 22 -2.68 -24.81 17.15
N SER A 23 -3.01 -24.43 15.92
CA SER A 23 -2.33 -24.89 14.72
C SER A 23 -2.19 -23.81 13.66
N TRP A 24 -1.23 -24.02 12.77
CA TRP A 24 -0.97 -23.15 11.62
C TRP A 24 -1.56 -23.78 10.35
N SER A 25 -2.15 -22.96 9.49
CA SER A 25 -2.50 -23.30 8.12
C SER A 25 -1.77 -22.38 7.14
N LEU A 26 -1.66 -22.81 5.88
CA LEU A 26 -1.14 -21.99 4.79
C LEU A 26 -2.31 -21.31 4.06
N LEU A 27 -2.13 -20.03 3.76
CA LEU A 27 -3.00 -19.22 2.91
C LEU A 27 -2.39 -19.08 1.51
N THR A 28 -3.11 -18.42 0.60
CA THR A 28 -2.58 -18.08 -0.72
C THR A 28 -1.26 -17.32 -0.58
N PRO A 29 -0.19 -17.73 -1.27
CA PRO A 29 1.12 -17.08 -1.17
C PRO A 29 1.07 -15.62 -1.64
N LEU A 30 1.94 -14.80 -1.06
CA LEU A 30 2.13 -13.41 -1.49
C LEU A 30 2.57 -13.36 -2.96
N PRO A 31 2.06 -12.39 -3.76
CA PRO A 31 2.50 -12.18 -5.14
C PRO A 31 3.99 -11.80 -5.26
N ALA A 32 4.52 -11.09 -4.26
CA ALA A 32 5.90 -10.67 -4.18
C ALA A 32 6.43 -10.69 -2.73
N GLY A 33 7.76 -10.77 -2.57
CA GLY A 33 8.38 -10.70 -1.24
C GLY A 33 8.45 -9.26 -0.74
N HIS A 34 7.90 -9.01 0.45
CA HIS A 34 7.92 -7.72 1.13
C HIS A 34 8.80 -7.77 2.39
N GLY A 35 10.02 -7.22 2.34
CA GLY A 35 10.82 -6.92 3.52
C GLY A 35 10.43 -5.57 4.13
N GLU A 36 10.23 -5.50 5.43
CA GLU A 36 9.88 -4.26 6.14
C GLU A 36 8.66 -3.49 5.59
N PRO A 37 7.54 -4.16 5.22
CA PRO A 37 6.32 -3.47 4.79
C PRO A 37 5.58 -2.85 5.98
N GLY A 38 4.70 -1.89 5.68
CA GLY A 38 3.64 -1.49 6.60
C GLY A 38 2.45 -2.42 6.42
N ILE A 39 1.84 -2.90 7.51
CA ILE A 39 0.68 -3.79 7.45
C ILE A 39 -0.46 -3.24 8.31
N ALA A 40 -1.67 -3.26 7.77
CA ALA A 40 -2.88 -2.86 8.48
C ALA A 40 -4.08 -3.72 8.06
N VAL A 41 -5.06 -3.85 8.94
CA VAL A 41 -6.30 -4.61 8.68
C VAL A 41 -7.49 -3.65 8.68
N LEU A 42 -8.30 -3.70 7.62
CA LEU A 42 -9.52 -2.90 7.46
C LEU A 42 -10.55 -3.73 6.69
N ASP A 43 -11.79 -3.79 7.17
CA ASP A 43 -12.93 -4.42 6.48
C ASP A 43 -12.64 -5.83 5.90
N SER A 44 -12.18 -6.76 6.76
CA SER A 44 -11.81 -8.14 6.36
C SER A 44 -10.73 -8.21 5.27
N ARG A 45 -9.90 -7.17 5.18
CA ARG A 45 -8.77 -7.11 4.25
C ARG A 45 -7.48 -6.82 4.99
N ILE A 46 -6.41 -7.48 4.57
CA ILE A 46 -5.04 -7.23 5.07
C ILE A 46 -4.27 -6.48 4.00
N TYR A 47 -3.86 -5.26 4.30
CA TYR A 47 -3.09 -4.40 3.42
C TYR A 47 -1.60 -4.56 3.70
N VAL A 48 -0.81 -4.83 2.65
CA VAL A 48 0.65 -4.90 2.68
C VAL A 48 1.19 -3.75 1.83
N LEU A 49 1.81 -2.78 2.49
CA LEU A 49 2.18 -1.48 1.93
C LEU A 49 3.70 -1.38 1.73
N GLY A 50 4.14 -1.26 0.48
CA GLY A 50 5.55 -1.01 0.13
C GLY A 50 6.49 -2.10 0.64
N GLY A 51 7.70 -1.73 1.07
CA GLY A 51 8.70 -2.67 1.58
C GLY A 51 9.85 -2.89 0.58
N ARG A 52 10.60 -3.98 0.76
CA ARG A 52 11.81 -4.31 0.02
C ARG A 52 11.65 -5.62 -0.71
N SER A 53 12.04 -5.66 -1.98
CA SER A 53 12.02 -6.89 -2.76
C SER A 53 13.00 -7.91 -2.22
N HIS A 54 12.58 -9.18 -2.17
CA HIS A 54 13.43 -10.27 -1.68
C HIS A 54 14.63 -10.56 -2.61
N ASP A 55 14.48 -10.33 -3.91
CA ASP A 55 15.47 -10.69 -4.94
C ASP A 55 16.61 -9.67 -5.08
N LYS A 56 16.31 -8.38 -5.00
CA LYS A 56 17.24 -7.27 -5.30
C LYS A 56 17.38 -6.29 -4.15
N GLY A 57 16.63 -6.46 -3.06
CA GLY A 57 16.64 -5.55 -1.91
C GLY A 57 16.10 -4.15 -2.22
N ASN A 58 15.47 -3.97 -3.38
CA ASN A 58 14.97 -2.68 -3.87
C ASN A 58 13.71 -2.29 -3.12
N ARG A 59 13.57 -1.00 -2.79
CA ARG A 59 12.32 -0.48 -2.25
C ARG A 59 11.21 -0.61 -3.28
N MET A 60 10.01 -0.97 -2.84
CA MET A 60 8.87 -1.26 -3.71
C MET A 60 7.78 -0.19 -3.56
N LYS A 61 6.92 -0.12 -4.59
CA LYS A 61 5.74 0.74 -4.61
C LYS A 61 4.44 -0.04 -4.41
N TYR A 62 4.52 -1.37 -4.43
CA TYR A 62 3.37 -2.26 -4.43
C TYR A 62 2.51 -2.09 -3.19
N VAL A 63 1.21 -2.19 -3.42
CA VAL A 63 0.20 -2.35 -2.39
C VAL A 63 -0.54 -3.64 -2.75
N HIS A 64 -0.38 -4.67 -1.92
CA HIS A 64 -1.12 -5.92 -2.07
C HIS A 64 -2.15 -6.03 -0.97
N VAL A 65 -3.33 -6.50 -1.31
CA VAL A 65 -4.45 -6.64 -0.38
C VAL A 65 -4.93 -8.08 -0.39
N LEU A 66 -4.91 -8.74 0.77
CA LEU A 66 -5.53 -10.05 0.92
C LEU A 66 -6.98 -9.87 1.34
N ASN A 67 -7.90 -10.39 0.54
CA ASN A 67 -9.28 -10.62 0.95
C ASN A 67 -9.33 -11.88 1.82
N THR A 68 -9.59 -11.73 3.13
CA THR A 68 -9.54 -12.89 4.05
C THR A 68 -10.72 -13.84 3.90
N ASP A 69 -11.83 -13.39 3.30
CA ASP A 69 -13.01 -14.21 3.08
C ASP A 69 -12.83 -15.14 1.87
N ALA A 70 -12.13 -14.66 0.84
CA ALA A 70 -11.87 -15.40 -0.40
C ALA A 70 -10.50 -16.11 -0.43
N ASP A 71 -9.55 -15.72 0.43
CA ASP A 71 -8.14 -16.11 0.36
C ASP A 71 -7.49 -15.76 -0.99
N GLU A 72 -7.74 -14.54 -1.46
CA GLU A 72 -7.26 -14.03 -2.75
C GLU A 72 -6.52 -12.69 -2.59
N TRP A 73 -5.42 -12.55 -3.33
CA TRP A 73 -4.63 -11.32 -3.38
C TRP A 73 -5.10 -10.41 -4.52
N GLU A 74 -5.21 -9.13 -4.22
CA GLU A 74 -5.52 -8.05 -5.16
C GLU A 74 -4.37 -7.04 -5.20
N ASP A 75 -4.04 -6.54 -6.40
CA ASP A 75 -3.13 -5.41 -6.57
C ASP A 75 -3.91 -4.10 -6.44
N GLU A 76 -3.42 -3.22 -5.57
CA GLU A 76 -4.02 -1.91 -5.32
C GLU A 76 -3.10 -0.78 -5.80
N THR A 77 -3.63 0.45 -5.73
CA THR A 77 -2.91 1.65 -6.22
C THR A 77 -1.53 1.78 -5.57
N GLU A 78 -0.49 1.71 -6.40
CA GLU A 78 0.90 1.82 -5.96
C GLU A 78 1.24 3.20 -5.38
N PHE A 79 2.23 3.23 -4.49
CA PHE A 79 2.81 4.48 -4.02
C PHE A 79 3.50 5.25 -5.16
N LYS A 80 3.43 6.58 -5.11
CA LYS A 80 4.20 7.44 -6.03
C LYS A 80 5.70 7.18 -5.93
N GLU A 81 6.19 6.96 -4.72
CA GLU A 81 7.61 6.72 -4.43
C GLU A 81 7.85 5.32 -3.86
N ARG A 82 9.08 4.82 -4.01
CA ARG A 82 9.49 3.54 -3.43
C ARG A 82 9.72 3.70 -1.92
N VAL A 83 8.98 2.97 -1.10
CA VAL A 83 8.97 3.12 0.37
C VAL A 83 9.28 1.79 1.08
N SER A 84 9.93 1.84 2.24
CA SER A 84 10.21 0.67 3.11
C SER A 84 10.37 1.11 4.56
N GLY A 85 10.29 0.18 5.51
CA GLY A 85 10.41 0.50 6.95
C GLY A 85 9.17 1.20 7.49
N LEU A 86 8.00 0.91 6.92
CA LEU A 86 6.74 1.55 7.29
C LEU A 86 6.13 0.88 8.53
N ALA A 87 5.55 1.69 9.39
CA ALA A 87 4.50 1.26 10.32
C ALA A 87 3.16 1.77 9.78
N ALA A 88 2.13 0.93 9.84
CA ALA A 88 0.79 1.28 9.38
C ALA A 88 -0.23 1.06 10.49
N CYS A 89 -1.24 1.93 10.54
CA CYS A 89 -2.40 1.79 11.41
C CYS A 89 -3.64 2.33 10.71
N VAL A 90 -4.82 1.91 11.17
CA VAL A 90 -6.12 2.41 10.69
C VAL A 90 -6.61 3.48 11.66
N ALA A 91 -6.96 4.65 11.13
CA ALA A 91 -7.61 5.72 11.86
C ALA A 91 -9.00 6.00 11.27
N LEU A 92 -10.04 5.79 12.07
CA LEU A 92 -11.42 6.09 11.67
C LEU A 92 -11.70 7.58 11.90
N MET A 93 -12.18 8.25 10.86
CA MET A 93 -12.42 9.69 10.86
C MET A 93 -13.89 9.98 10.57
N PRO A 94 -14.53 10.92 11.29
CA PRO A 94 -15.88 11.36 10.95
C PRO A 94 -15.95 11.95 9.53
N PRO A 95 -17.05 11.75 8.78
CA PRO A 95 -17.20 12.28 7.42
C PRO A 95 -16.97 13.79 7.32
N ALA A 96 -17.36 14.55 8.35
CA ALA A 96 -17.15 16.00 8.41
C ALA A 96 -15.65 16.37 8.37
N VAL A 97 -14.80 15.60 9.04
CA VAL A 97 -13.35 15.84 9.07
C VAL A 97 -12.73 15.50 7.71
N ILE A 98 -13.18 14.41 7.08
CA ILE A 98 -12.76 14.01 5.72
C ILE A 98 -13.13 15.11 4.70
N ALA A 99 -14.34 15.67 4.79
CA ALA A 99 -14.80 16.72 3.89
C ALA A 99 -13.95 18.01 4.03
N GLN A 100 -13.61 18.39 5.26
CA GLN A 100 -12.73 19.54 5.52
C GLN A 100 -11.32 19.33 4.97
N ALA A 101 -10.73 18.15 5.15
CA ALA A 101 -9.39 17.84 4.65
C ALA A 101 -9.30 17.97 3.11
N ARG A 102 -10.30 17.45 2.39
CA ARG A 102 -10.36 17.56 0.92
C ARG A 102 -10.46 19.01 0.44
N SER A 103 -11.19 19.85 1.18
CA SER A 103 -11.28 21.30 0.87
C SER A 103 -9.93 22.00 1.03
N TRP A 104 -9.13 21.63 2.03
CA TRP A 104 -7.78 22.16 2.21
C TRP A 104 -6.86 21.80 1.03
N GLU A 105 -6.86 20.54 0.59
CA GLU A 105 -6.05 20.08 -0.55
C GLU A 105 -6.39 20.81 -1.86
N GLN A 106 -7.67 21.10 -2.09
CA GLN A 106 -8.10 21.87 -3.25
C GLN A 106 -7.60 23.32 -3.18
N ARG A 107 -7.65 23.95 -1.99
CA ARG A 107 -7.17 25.32 -1.78
C ARG A 107 -5.66 25.45 -1.98
N THR A 108 -4.90 24.52 -1.44
CA THR A 108 -3.44 24.55 -1.61
C THR A 108 -3.07 24.33 -3.07
N LYS A 109 -3.72 23.40 -3.77
CA LYS A 109 -3.46 23.15 -5.19
C LYS A 109 -3.79 24.35 -6.08
N ALA A 110 -4.95 25.00 -5.87
CA ALA A 110 -5.33 26.21 -6.59
C ALA A 110 -4.33 27.36 -6.37
N SER A 111 -3.84 27.54 -5.14
CA SER A 111 -2.87 28.58 -4.81
C SER A 111 -1.51 28.43 -5.51
N TRP A 112 -1.12 27.24 -5.97
CA TRP A 112 0.14 27.01 -6.69
C TRP A 112 -0.02 27.13 -8.21
N GLU A 113 -1.24 26.95 -8.73
CA GLU A 113 -1.56 27.10 -10.15
C GLU A 113 -1.75 28.58 -10.53
N ASP A 114 -2.03 29.47 -9.56
CA ASP A 114 -2.11 30.93 -9.77
C ASP A 114 -0.73 31.64 -9.80
N VAL A 115 0.38 30.91 -9.63
CA VAL A 115 1.75 31.46 -9.75
C VAL A 115 2.32 31.13 -11.13
N ASP A 116 1.59 31.48 -12.18
CA ASP A 116 2.18 31.63 -13.51
C ASP A 116 3.06 32.88 -13.45
N LEU A 117 4.38 32.65 -13.28
CA LEU A 117 5.40 33.69 -13.43
C LEU A 117 5.33 34.19 -14.88
N ASP A 118 4.61 35.28 -15.08
CA ASP A 118 4.65 36.08 -16.29
C ASP A 118 6.07 36.63 -16.47
N ASN A 119 6.93 35.83 -17.10
CA ASN A 119 8.28 36.23 -17.50
C ASN A 119 8.21 36.98 -18.83
N SER A 120 7.44 38.06 -18.87
CA SER A 120 7.43 39.02 -19.97
C SER A 120 7.88 40.38 -19.45
N GLY A 121 9.20 40.54 -19.27
CA GLY A 121 9.74 41.83 -18.90
C GLY A 121 11.25 41.80 -18.71
N ASP A 122 12.01 41.78 -19.80
CA ASP A 122 13.02 42.82 -19.99
C ASP A 122 13.38 42.96 -21.47
N SER A 123 12.71 43.90 -22.13
CA SER A 123 13.24 44.56 -23.31
C SER A 123 13.74 45.94 -22.84
N SER A 124 15.04 46.12 -22.77
CA SER A 124 15.64 47.44 -22.91
C SER A 124 16.81 47.35 -23.90
N GLU A 125 16.58 47.98 -25.04
CA GLU A 125 17.58 48.40 -26.02
C GLU A 125 18.65 49.28 -25.35
N ASP A 126 19.94 48.97 -25.58
CA ASP A 126 21.02 49.87 -26.03
C ASP A 126 22.41 49.20 -25.90
#